data_AF-A0A162HIS8-F1
#
_entry.id   AF-A0A162HIS8-F1
#
_cell.length_a   1.000
_cell.length_b   1.000
_cell.length_c   1.000
_cell.angle_alpha   90.00
_cell.angle_beta   90.00
_cell.angle_gamma   90.00
#
_symmetry.space_group_name_H-M   'P 1'
#
loop_
_entity.id
_entity.type
_entity.pdbx_description
1 polymer ?
#
loop_
_entity_poly.entity_id
_entity_poly.type
_entity_poly.pdbx_seq_one_letter_code
_entity_poly.pdbx_strand_id
1 'polypeptide(L)'
;MFAFNLIEQALNGDLSEAEFELARIVSDHPGQWMGGFEERSDNVRNGILYGDDIEYDGDIGTAFRNSDKNMIGPDIDYGGQTLRLRMGSNWFQVLKPGDFTRKEYLNFLDQYLRKYL
;
A
#
# COMPACT_ATOMS: atom_id res chain seq x y z
N MET A 1 -6.59 2.86 -21.33
CA MET A 1 -7.05 4.25 -21.16
C MET A 1 -8.24 4.57 -22.08
N PHE A 2 -9.31 3.76 -22.04
CA PHE A 2 -10.53 3.94 -22.87
C PHE A 2 -11.77 4.02 -21.97
N ALA A 3 -11.85 3.17 -20.95
CA ALA A 3 -12.95 3.16 -19.98
C ALA A 3 -13.07 4.47 -19.18
N PHE A 4 -11.96 5.03 -18.68
CA PHE A 4 -11.98 6.29 -17.92
C PHE A 4 -12.51 7.46 -18.75
N ASN A 5 -12.02 7.63 -19.98
CA ASN A 5 -12.51 8.68 -20.88
C ASN A 5 -14.02 8.56 -21.17
N LEU A 6 -14.57 7.34 -21.28
CA LEU A 6 -16.02 7.15 -21.43
C LEU A 6 -16.79 7.59 -20.18
N ILE A 7 -16.23 7.35 -18.98
CA ILE A 7 -16.84 7.75 -17.72
C ILE A 7 -16.80 9.28 -17.58
N GLU A 8 -15.67 9.92 -17.90
CA GLU A 8 -15.53 11.39 -17.90
C GLU A 8 -16.54 12.05 -18.83
N GLN A 9 -16.67 11.53 -20.06
CA GLN A 9 -17.64 12.01 -21.04
C GLN A 9 -19.09 11.81 -20.56
N ALA A 10 -19.40 10.68 -19.93
CA ALA A 10 -20.74 10.38 -19.44
C ALA A 10 -21.13 11.23 -18.22
N LEU A 11 -20.17 11.54 -17.35
CA LEU A 11 -20.39 12.32 -16.12
C LEU A 11 -20.15 13.82 -16.30
N ASN A 12 -19.62 14.23 -17.46
CA ASN A 12 -19.19 15.61 -17.74
C ASN A 12 -18.29 16.16 -16.61
N GLY A 13 -17.30 15.38 -16.22
CA GLY A 13 -16.37 15.70 -15.14
C GLY A 13 -15.01 15.05 -15.36
N ASP A 14 -14.00 15.56 -14.65
CA ASP A 14 -12.62 15.09 -14.73
C ASP A 14 -12.39 13.91 -13.76
N LEU A 15 -11.69 12.87 -14.24
CA LEU A 15 -11.20 11.77 -13.41
C LEU A 15 -9.70 11.94 -13.20
N SER A 16 -9.30 12.01 -11.93
CA SER A 16 -7.89 11.91 -11.53
C SER A 16 -7.60 10.51 -11.01
N GLU A 17 -6.44 9.97 -11.38
CA GLU A 17 -5.88 8.79 -10.71
C GLU A 17 -5.57 9.14 -9.26
N ALA A 18 -5.93 8.24 -8.33
CA ALA A 18 -5.64 8.40 -6.92
C ALA A 18 -4.54 7.41 -6.55
N GLU A 19 -3.46 7.90 -5.96
CA GLU A 19 -2.31 7.09 -5.56
C GLU A 19 -2.08 7.21 -4.06
N PHE A 20 -1.85 6.07 -3.41
CA PHE A 20 -1.50 5.97 -2.01
C PHE A 20 -0.07 6.48 -1.76
N GLU A 21 0.09 7.34 -0.75
CA GLU A 21 1.37 7.74 -0.18
C GLU A 21 2.01 6.58 0.62
N LEU A 22 2.59 5.59 -0.06
CA LEU A 22 3.12 4.37 0.59
C LEU A 22 4.14 4.66 1.69
N ALA A 23 5.02 5.65 1.50
CA ALA A 23 6.01 6.05 2.50
C ALA A 23 5.34 6.56 3.79
N ARG A 24 4.23 7.30 3.67
CA ARG A 24 3.45 7.77 4.81
C ARG A 24 2.77 6.61 5.53
N ILE A 25 2.24 5.64 4.79
CA ILE A 25 1.66 4.42 5.40
C ILE A 25 2.71 3.66 6.20
N VAL A 26 3.94 3.50 5.69
CA VAL A 26 5.04 2.85 6.43
C VAL A 26 5.38 3.61 7.72
N SER A 27 5.38 4.94 7.66
CA SER A 27 5.63 5.77 8.85
C SER A 27 4.52 5.65 9.90
N ASP A 28 3.26 5.63 9.47
CA ASP A 28 2.09 5.55 10.38
C ASP A 28 1.84 4.13 10.89
N HIS A 29 2.31 3.12 10.16
CA HIS A 29 2.17 1.69 10.45
C HIS A 29 3.52 0.98 10.38
N PRO A 30 4.41 1.15 11.38
CA PRO A 30 5.57 0.29 11.47
C PRO A 30 5.14 -1.17 11.69
N GLY A 31 6.07 -2.09 11.44
CA GLY A 31 5.91 -3.54 11.49
C GLY A 31 5.58 -4.15 10.14
N GLN A 32 6.26 -3.73 9.07
CA GLN A 32 5.96 -4.25 7.73
C GLN A 32 6.33 -5.73 7.62
N TRP A 33 5.41 -6.57 7.16
CA TRP A 33 5.68 -8.00 6.88
C TRP A 33 6.27 -8.22 5.48
N MET A 34 6.18 -7.20 4.63
CA MET A 34 6.85 -7.18 3.34
C MET A 34 7.11 -5.75 2.87
N GLY A 35 8.06 -5.60 1.96
CA GLY A 35 8.41 -4.31 1.40
C GLY A 35 9.05 -4.46 0.03
N GLY A 36 8.53 -3.73 -0.94
CA GLY A 36 9.12 -3.57 -2.26
C GLY A 36 9.84 -2.23 -2.36
N PHE A 37 10.94 -2.22 -3.10
CA PHE A 37 11.67 -1.01 -3.41
C PHE A 37 12.18 -0.99 -4.84
N GLU A 38 12.35 0.21 -5.39
CA GLU A 38 12.92 0.47 -6.71
C GLU A 38 14.01 1.56 -6.65
N GLU A 39 14.71 1.72 -7.77
CA GLU A 39 15.67 2.79 -8.07
C GLU A 39 16.76 3.08 -7.02
N ARG A 40 17.23 2.05 -6.32
CA ARG A 40 18.38 2.21 -5.43
C ARG A 40 19.68 2.47 -6.20
N SER A 41 20.51 3.35 -5.64
CA SER A 41 21.82 3.73 -6.17
C SER A 41 22.90 2.64 -6.04
N ASP A 42 22.62 1.58 -5.27
CA ASP A 42 23.52 0.45 -5.05
C ASP A 42 23.41 -0.60 -6.18
N ASN A 43 24.17 -1.70 -6.06
CA ASN A 43 24.14 -2.81 -7.02
C ASN A 43 22.76 -3.49 -7.12
N VAL A 44 21.96 -3.46 -6.04
CA VAL A 44 20.59 -3.99 -6.03
C VAL A 44 19.64 -2.83 -6.28
N ARG A 45 19.09 -2.76 -7.50
CA ARG A 45 18.22 -1.65 -7.94
C ARG A 45 16.77 -1.81 -7.56
N ASN A 46 16.27 -3.04 -7.48
CA ASN A 46 14.91 -3.36 -7.05
C ASN A 46 14.88 -4.67 -6.28
N GLY A 47 13.83 -4.87 -5.49
CA GLY A 47 13.66 -6.09 -4.71
C GLY A 47 12.35 -6.10 -3.94
N ILE A 48 11.95 -7.31 -3.54
CA ILE A 48 10.85 -7.53 -2.59
C ILE A 48 11.41 -8.30 -1.41
N LEU A 49 11.14 -7.78 -0.22
CA LEU A 49 11.52 -8.34 1.06
C LEU A 49 10.29 -8.95 1.72
N TYR A 50 10.48 -10.06 2.40
CA TYR A 50 9.48 -10.71 3.23
C TYR A 50 10.11 -11.01 4.58
N GLY A 51 9.35 -10.79 5.65
CA GLY A 51 9.79 -11.01 7.03
C GLY A 51 8.75 -10.47 7.98
N ASP A 52 9.14 -10.24 9.23
CA ASP A 52 8.38 -9.41 10.15
C ASP A 52 9.29 -8.22 10.51
N ASP A 53 8.70 -7.04 10.73
CA ASP A 53 9.44 -5.84 11.14
C ASP A 53 10.61 -5.49 10.19
N ILE A 54 10.45 -5.68 8.87
CA ILE A 54 11.56 -5.65 7.90
C ILE A 54 12.33 -4.33 7.87
N GLU A 55 11.70 -3.22 8.24
CA GLU A 55 12.36 -1.94 8.33
C GLU A 55 13.38 -1.88 9.47
N TYR A 56 13.29 -2.75 10.47
CA TYR A 56 14.22 -2.82 11.61
C TYR A 56 15.33 -3.87 11.42
N ASP A 57 15.31 -4.61 10.31
CA ASP A 57 16.37 -5.56 10.00
C ASP A 57 17.75 -4.87 9.89
N GLY A 58 18.77 -5.49 10.48
CA GLY A 58 20.11 -4.91 10.60
C GLY A 58 20.84 -4.75 9.27
N ASP A 59 20.57 -5.64 8.31
CA ASP A 59 21.26 -5.67 7.02
C ASP A 59 20.48 -4.87 5.97
N ILE A 60 19.15 -4.98 5.98
CA ILE A 60 18.30 -4.44 4.91
C ILE A 60 17.34 -3.35 5.33
N GLY A 61 17.13 -3.13 6.63
CA GLY A 61 16.13 -2.19 7.15
C GLY A 61 16.40 -0.73 6.76
N THR A 62 17.64 -0.25 6.91
CA THR A 62 18.04 1.11 6.47
C THR A 62 17.86 1.28 4.96
N ALA A 63 18.26 0.24 4.24
CA ALA A 63 18.17 0.11 2.80
C ALA A 63 16.72 0.22 2.31
N PHE A 64 15.81 -0.48 3.00
CA PHE A 64 14.37 -0.41 2.76
C PHE A 64 13.83 0.97 3.12
N ARG A 65 14.09 1.51 4.31
CA ARG A 65 13.53 2.81 4.73
C ARG A 65 13.85 3.95 3.76
N ASN A 66 15.08 3.98 3.24
CA ASN A 66 15.59 5.08 2.41
C ASN A 66 15.25 4.96 0.91
N SER A 67 14.58 3.89 0.47
CA SER A 67 14.23 3.69 -0.93
C SER A 67 12.85 4.24 -1.27
N ASP A 68 12.60 4.42 -2.57
CA ASP A 68 11.24 4.60 -3.07
C ASP A 68 10.47 3.28 -2.94
N LYS A 69 9.28 3.36 -2.35
CA LYS A 69 8.42 2.19 -2.10
C LYS A 69 7.50 2.00 -3.30
N ASN A 70 7.51 0.81 -3.88
CA ASN A 70 6.52 0.40 -4.88
C ASN A 70 5.46 -0.56 -4.29
N MET A 71 5.76 -1.18 -3.14
CA MET A 71 4.88 -2.12 -2.47
C MET A 71 5.18 -2.19 -0.98
N ILE A 72 4.15 -2.38 -0.15
CA ILE A 72 4.27 -2.48 1.31
C ILE A 72 3.29 -3.52 1.86
N GLY A 73 3.56 -4.00 3.07
CA GLY A 73 2.71 -4.97 3.78
C GLY A 73 2.49 -4.56 5.22
N PRO A 74 1.60 -3.59 5.49
CA PRO A 74 1.26 -3.21 6.85
C PRO A 74 0.26 -4.20 7.46
N ASP A 75 0.35 -4.36 8.78
CA ASP A 75 -0.75 -4.84 9.61
C ASP A 75 -1.47 -3.61 10.20
N ILE A 76 -2.78 -3.47 9.93
CA ILE A 76 -3.58 -2.29 10.32
C ILE A 76 -4.75 -2.71 11.20
N ASP A 77 -4.82 -2.14 12.41
CA ASP A 77 -5.98 -2.32 13.29
C ASP A 77 -7.15 -1.46 12.84
N TYR A 78 -8.25 -2.10 12.46
CA TYR A 78 -9.46 -1.45 11.99
C TYR A 78 -10.70 -2.20 12.47
N GLY A 79 -11.61 -1.50 13.15
CA GLY A 79 -12.86 -2.11 13.63
C GLY A 79 -12.66 -3.27 14.62
N GLY A 80 -11.58 -3.25 15.41
CA GLY A 80 -11.27 -4.29 16.40
C GLY A 80 -10.64 -5.57 15.84
N GLN A 81 -10.24 -5.57 14.57
CA GLN A 81 -9.49 -6.64 13.93
C GLN A 81 -8.21 -6.09 13.28
N THR A 82 -7.16 -6.91 13.27
CA THR A 82 -5.92 -6.60 12.56
C THR A 82 -6.03 -7.09 11.12
N LEU A 83 -5.93 -6.17 10.17
CA LEU A 83 -5.94 -6.44 8.75
C LEU A 83 -4.51 -6.58 8.24
N ARG A 84 -4.14 -7.76 7.75
CA ARG A 84 -2.87 -7.94 7.05
C ARG A 84 -3.04 -7.55 5.60
N LEU A 85 -2.38 -6.48 5.18
CA LEU A 85 -2.54 -5.93 3.83
C LEU A 85 -1.32 -6.21 2.96
N ARG A 86 -1.55 -6.20 1.65
CA ARG A 86 -0.51 -5.99 0.63
C ARG A 86 -0.95 -4.81 -0.22
N MET A 87 -0.11 -3.79 -0.38
CA MET A 87 -0.48 -2.54 -1.04
C MET A 87 0.58 -2.12 -2.05
N GLY A 88 0.15 -1.60 -3.19
CA GLY A 88 0.95 -0.77 -4.09
C GLY A 88 0.30 0.60 -4.25
N SER A 89 0.89 1.48 -5.07
CA SER A 89 0.45 2.88 -5.12
C SER A 89 -1.02 3.05 -5.54
N ASN A 90 -1.60 2.17 -6.36
CA ASN A 90 -3.00 2.31 -6.81
C ASN A 90 -3.87 1.09 -6.50
N TRP A 91 -3.42 0.21 -5.60
CA TRP A 91 -4.17 -0.99 -5.23
C TRP A 91 -3.85 -1.46 -3.82
N PHE A 92 -4.80 -2.15 -3.21
CA PHE A 92 -4.53 -2.91 -2.00
C PHE A 92 -5.34 -4.20 -1.95
N GLN A 93 -4.79 -5.18 -1.26
CA GLN A 93 -5.38 -6.47 -1.01
C GLN A 93 -5.37 -6.75 0.49
N VAL A 94 -6.51 -7.21 1.02
CA VAL A 94 -6.60 -7.76 2.37
C VAL A 94 -6.26 -9.25 2.28
N LEU A 95 -5.17 -9.67 2.93
CA LEU A 95 -4.74 -11.07 3.00
C LEU A 95 -5.30 -11.79 4.22
N LYS A 96 -5.49 -11.06 5.33
CA LYS A 96 -6.17 -11.55 6.53
C LYS A 96 -7.08 -10.45 7.09
N PRO A 97 -8.27 -10.82 7.59
CA PRO A 97 -8.84 -12.17 7.57
C PRO A 97 -9.29 -12.55 6.15
N GLY A 98 -9.40 -13.87 5.87
CA GLY A 98 -9.66 -14.38 4.52
C GLY A 98 -11.12 -14.23 4.05
N ASP A 99 -12.02 -13.88 4.95
CA ASP A 99 -13.46 -13.69 4.73
C ASP A 99 -13.87 -12.21 4.65
N PHE A 100 -12.90 -11.30 4.50
CA PHE A 100 -13.14 -9.86 4.41
C PHE A 100 -14.05 -9.52 3.23
N THR A 101 -15.26 -9.05 3.53
CA THR A 101 -16.31 -8.88 2.53
C THR A 101 -16.06 -7.64 1.66
N ARG A 102 -16.69 -7.61 0.48
CA ARG A 102 -16.66 -6.43 -0.40
C ARG A 102 -17.17 -5.15 0.30
N LYS A 103 -18.17 -5.27 1.17
CA LYS A 103 -18.71 -4.13 1.92
C LYS A 103 -17.67 -3.58 2.90
N GLU A 104 -17.00 -4.47 3.64
CA GLU A 104 -15.93 -4.09 4.56
C GLU A 104 -14.74 -3.49 3.82
N TYR A 105 -14.37 -4.03 2.66
CA TYR A 105 -13.36 -3.48 1.76
C TYR A 105 -13.64 -2.03 1.37
N LEU A 106 -14.85 -1.74 0.89
CA LEU A 106 -15.23 -0.37 0.50
C LEU A 106 -15.28 0.57 1.70
N ASN A 107 -15.78 0.10 2.85
CA ASN A 107 -15.79 0.90 4.07
C ASN A 107 -14.38 1.20 4.56
N PHE A 108 -13.47 0.23 4.54
CA PHE A 108 -12.09 0.41 4.94
C PHE A 108 -11.37 1.40 4.02
N LEU A 109 -11.60 1.31 2.70
CA LEU A 109 -11.09 2.28 1.75
C LEU A 109 -11.58 3.70 2.08
N ASP A 110 -12.89 3.90 2.18
CA ASP A 110 -13.49 5.22 2.35
C ASP A 110 -13.21 5.85 3.72
N GLN A 111 -13.29 5.06 4.79
CA GLN A 111 -13.20 5.55 6.16
C GLN A 111 -11.78 5.58 6.71
N TYR A 112 -10.88 4.74 6.19
CA TYR A 112 -9.53 4.60 6.72
C TYR A 112 -8.44 4.96 5.71
N LEU A 113 -8.39 4.28 4.56
CA LEU A 113 -7.27 4.45 3.62
C LEU A 113 -7.31 5.75 2.83
N ARG A 114 -8.50 6.34 2.66
CA ARG A 114 -8.68 7.59 1.89
C ARG A 114 -7.79 8.74 2.33
N LYS A 115 -7.34 8.78 3.59
CA LYS A 115 -6.43 9.81 4.11
C LYS A 115 -4.99 9.73 3.57
N TYR A 116 -4.66 8.61 2.93
CA TYR A 116 -3.36 8.35 2.30
C TYR A 116 -3.41 8.47 0.77
N LEU A 117 -4.58 8.77 0.19
CA LEU A 117 -4.71 9.19 -1.21
C LEU A 117 -4.44 10.69 -1.33
#